data_AF-A0A839V4W8-F1
#
_entry.id   AF-A0A839V4W8-F1
#
_cell.length_a   1.000
_cell.length_b   1.000
_cell.length_c   1.000
_cell.angle_alpha   90.00
_cell.angle_beta   90.00
_cell.angle_gamma   90.00
#
_symmetry.space_group_name_H-M   'P 1'
#
loop_
_entity.id
_entity.type
_entity.pdbx_description
1 polymer ?
#
loop_
_entity_poly.entity_id
_entity_poly.type
_entity_poly.pdbx_seq_one_letter_code
_entity_poly.pdbx_strand_id
1 'polypeptide(L)' 'MTQTTHHVEPNSAGGWRVKKGGAKRATRHFATKKEAETFGRQVSFNQKTELVIHRRDGSVQQQ' A
#
# COMPACT_ATOMS: atom_id res chain seq x y z
N MET A 1 -1.59 -9.01 18.74
CA MET A 1 -1.52 -7.58 18.42
C MET A 1 -1.43 -7.46 16.90
N THR A 2 -2.48 -7.03 16.21
CA THR A 2 -2.42 -6.89 14.74
C THR A 2 -1.52 -5.71 14.41
N GLN A 3 -0.29 -6.00 13.99
CA GLN A 3 0.61 -4.99 13.43
C GLN A 3 -0.17 -4.28 12.32
N THR A 4 -0.47 -3.00 12.55
CA THR A 4 -1.14 -2.22 11.51
C THR A 4 -0.08 -1.90 10.49
N THR A 5 -0.20 -2.52 9.32
CA THR A 5 0.63 -2.26 8.15
C THR A 5 -0.24 -1.61 7.08
N HIS A 6 0.35 -0.81 6.20
CA HIS A 6 -0.27 -0.38 4.96
C HIS A 6 0.44 -1.05 3.80
N HIS A 7 -0.34 -1.63 2.89
CA HIS A 7 0.15 -2.33 1.72
C HIS A 7 -0.16 -1.52 0.47
N VAL A 8 0.87 -1.20 -0.30
CA VAL A 8 0.76 -0.61 -1.64
C VAL A 8 0.87 -1.75 -2.64
N GLU A 9 -0.25 -2.16 -3.25
CA GLU A 9 -0.31 -3.31 -4.15
C GLU A 9 -0.67 -2.89 -5.58
N PRO A 10 -0.12 -3.54 -6.61
CA PRO A 10 -0.63 -3.40 -7.97
C PRO A 10 -2.05 -3.97 -8.05
N ASN A 11 -2.90 -3.37 -8.89
CA ASN A 11 -4.22 -3.88 -9.18
C ASN A 11 -4.20 -4.67 -10.50
N SER A 12 -4.89 -5.83 -10.53
CA SER A 12 -4.97 -6.70 -11.72
C SER A 12 -5.65 -6.03 -12.91
N ALA A 13 -6.56 -5.08 -12.67
CA ALA A 13 -7.20 -4.27 -13.72
C ALA A 13 -6.32 -3.08 -14.20
N GLY A 14 -5.09 -2.97 -13.69
CA GLY A 14 -4.21 -1.83 -13.90
C GLY A 14 -4.25 -0.83 -12.73
N GLY A 15 -3.14 -0.10 -12.59
CA GLY A 15 -2.95 0.86 -11.50
C GLY A 15 -2.49 0.24 -10.19
N TRP A 16 -2.65 1.01 -9.12
CA TRP A 16 -2.14 0.73 -7.78
C TRP A 16 -3.18 1.01 -6.72
N ARG A 17 -3.11 0.32 -5.58
CA ARG A 17 -4.04 0.52 -4.48
C ARG A 17 -3.30 0.50 -3.15
N VAL A 18 -3.81 1.25 -2.19
CA VAL A 18 -3.33 1.24 -0.81
C VAL A 18 -4.40 0.61 0.06
N LYS A 19 -4.06 -0.42 0.82
CA LYS A 19 -4.96 -1.07 1.78
C LYS A 19 -4.28 -1.21 3.13
N LYS A 20 -5.06 -1.22 4.21
CA LYS A 20 -4.56 -1.58 5.54
C LYS A 20 -4.44 -3.10 5.67
N GLY A 21 -3.45 -3.59 6.41
CA GLY A 21 -3.25 -4.99 6.74
C GLY A 21 -4.51 -5.57 7.41
N GLY A 22 -5.04 -6.66 6.87
CA GLY A 22 -6.30 -7.27 7.31
C GLY A 22 -7.58 -6.58 6.82
N ALA A 23 -7.49 -5.48 6.07
CA ALA A 23 -8.67 -4.84 5.49
C ALA A 23 -9.16 -5.59 4.24
N LYS A 24 -10.48 -5.79 4.14
CA LYS A 24 -11.13 -6.39 2.95
C LYS A 24 -11.17 -5.44 1.75
N ARG A 25 -11.02 -4.12 1.98
CA ARG A 25 -11.14 -3.08 0.97
C ARG A 25 -9.87 -2.24 0.92
N ALA A 26 -9.54 -1.77 -0.29
CA ALA A 26 -8.52 -0.75 -0.45
C ALA A 26 -9.03 0.58 0.13
N THR A 27 -8.14 1.29 0.81
CA THR A 27 -8.36 2.67 1.27
C THR A 27 -8.51 3.59 0.08
N ARG A 28 -7.67 3.41 -0.96
CA ARG A 28 -7.68 4.26 -2.16
C ARG A 28 -7.02 3.57 -3.35
N HIS A 29 -7.47 3.90 -4.55
CA HIS A 29 -6.89 3.47 -5.82
C HIS A 29 -6.15 4.65 -6.49
N PHE A 30 -5.12 4.34 -7.24
CA PHE A 30 -4.22 5.26 -7.91
C PHE A 30 -3.88 4.72 -9.30
N ALA A 31 -3.62 5.62 -10.25
CA ALA A 31 -3.19 5.22 -11.59
C ALA A 31 -1.71 4.78 -11.59
N THR A 32 -0.87 5.47 -10.81
CA THR A 32 0.58 5.22 -10.80
C THR A 32 1.10 4.72 -9.45
N LYS A 33 2.24 4.02 -9.49
CA LYS A 33 2.92 3.52 -8.29
C LYS A 33 3.32 4.68 -7.38
N LYS A 34 3.86 5.74 -7.97
CA LYS A 34 4.43 6.89 -7.28
C LYS A 34 3.36 7.60 -6.42
N GLU A 35 2.15 7.75 -6.95
CA GLU A 35 1.03 8.32 -6.18
C GLU A 35 0.64 7.43 -5.00
N ALA A 36 0.56 6.12 -5.24
CA ALA A 36 0.22 5.16 -4.19
C ALA A 36 1.30 5.08 -3.09
N GLU A 37 2.58 5.10 -3.47
CA GLU A 37 3.72 5.15 -2.54
C GLU A 37 3.70 6.45 -1.71
N THR A 38 3.45 7.59 -2.35
CA THR A 38 3.37 8.89 -1.66
C THR A 38 2.24 8.91 -0.64
N PHE A 39 1.04 8.47 -1.04
CA PHE A 39 -0.11 8.37 -0.14
C PHE A 39 0.13 7.34 0.97
N GLY A 40 0.67 6.17 0.62
CA GLY A 40 1.00 5.11 1.57
C GLY A 40 1.98 5.58 2.64
N ARG A 41 3.05 6.28 2.25
CA ARG A 41 4.02 6.88 3.17
C ARG A 41 3.37 7.90 4.10
N GLN A 42 2.54 8.80 3.56
CA GLN A 42 1.84 9.78 4.37
C GLN A 42 0.90 9.13 5.40
N VAL A 43 0.11 8.15 4.97
CA VAL A 43 -0.83 7.43 5.84
C VAL A 43 -0.07 6.65 6.91
N SER A 44 0.99 5.94 6.51
CA SER A 44 1.82 5.18 7.44
C SER A 44 2.50 6.05 8.47
N PHE A 45 3.03 7.21 8.04
CA PHE A 45 3.61 8.21 8.93
C PHE A 45 2.57 8.77 9.91
N ASN A 46 1.40 9.20 9.42
CA ASN A 46 0.34 9.76 10.24
C ASN A 46 -0.20 8.77 11.28
N GLN A 47 -0.31 7.50 10.91
CA GLN A 47 -0.82 6.44 11.79
C GLN A 47 0.28 5.77 12.61
N LYS A 48 1.56 6.10 12.40
CA LYS A 48 2.74 5.43 12.98
C LYS A 48 2.72 3.91 12.75
N THR A 49 2.52 3.55 11.49
CA THR A 49 2.36 2.17 11.02
C THR A 49 3.42 1.84 9.99
N GLU A 50 3.67 0.55 9.78
CA GLU A 50 4.63 0.13 8.78
C GLU A 50 4.05 0.24 7.37
N LEU A 51 4.89 0.53 6.38
CA LEU A 51 4.51 0.59 4.97
C LEU A 51 5.19 -0.54 4.23
N VAL A 52 4.39 -1.39 3.61
CA VAL A 52 4.83 -2.48 2.75
C VAL A 52 4.50 -2.11 1.31
N ILE A 53 5.53 -1.90 0.49
CA ILE A 53 5.35 -1.60 -0.92
C ILE A 53 5.54 -2.89 -1.71
N HIS A 54 4.58 -3.28 -2.53
CA HIS A 54 4.72 -4.41 -3.44
C HIS A 54 5.25 -3.93 -4.80
N ARG A 55 5.91 -4.82 -5.53
CA ARG A 55 6.27 -4.65 -6.94
C ARG A 55 5.13 -5.17 -7.83
N ARG A 56 5.24 -4.96 -9.14
CA ARG A 56 4.23 -5.42 -10.12
C ARG A 56 4.09 -6.95 -10.16
N ASP A 57 5.16 -7.67 -9.83
CA ASP A 57 5.21 -9.12 -9.66
C ASP A 57 4.66 -9.60 -8.30
N GLY A 58 4.20 -8.68 -7.44
CA GLY A 58 3.64 -9.00 -6.13
C GLY A 58 4.67 -9.18 -5.02
N SER A 59 5.97 -9.25 -5.34
CA SER A 59 7.03 -9.30 -4.34
C SER A 59 7.06 -8.03 -3.49
N VAL A 60 7.42 -8.17 -2.21
CA VAL A 60 7.63 -7.01 -1.35
C VAL A 60 8.92 -6.30 -1.78
N GLN A 61 8.80 -5.01 -2.05
CA GLN A 61 9.93 -4.12 -2.17
C GLN A 61 10.46 -3.82 -0.77
N GLN A 62 11.39 -4.67 -0.32
CA GLN A 62 12.28 -4.35 0.79
C GLN A 62 13.01 -3.04 0.45
N GLN A 63 12.92 -2.08 1.37
CA GLN A 63 13.60 -0.79 1.29
C GLN A 63 14.89 -0.84 2.11
#